data_AF-A0A1H1SNW2-F1
#
_entry.id   AF-A0A1H1SNW2-F1
#
_cell.length_a   1.000
_cell.length_b   1.000
_cell.length_c   1.000
_cell.angle_alpha   90.00
_cell.angle_beta   90.00
_cell.angle_gamma   90.00
#
_symmetry.space_group_name_H-M   'P 1'
#
loop_
_entity.id
_entity.type
_entity.pdbx_description
1 polymer ?
#
loop_
_entity_poly.entity_id
_entity_poly.type
_entity_poly.pdbx_seq_one_letter_code
_entity_poly.pdbx_strand_id
1 'polypeptide(L)'
;MREYKLMDGSLLLVDGPLLRLKRPGREPEPATAEQVLPELLEMLDAQRISKVARLQMELAQALDESMKLGAEADAKVVIDAYRPVLEERREQNDTVYFR
;
A
#
# COMPACT_ATOMS: atom_id res chain seq x y z
N MET A 1 -20.62 5.61 7.68
CA MET A 1 -19.57 5.17 8.62
C MET A 1 -18.69 4.06 8.04
N ARG A 2 -17.38 4.30 7.93
CA ARG A 2 -16.35 3.31 7.61
C ARG A 2 -15.56 2.95 8.87
N GLU A 3 -15.11 1.71 8.98
CA GLU A 3 -14.34 1.22 10.12
C GLU A 3 -12.98 0.72 9.67
N TYR A 4 -11.93 1.14 10.37
CA TYR A 4 -10.56 0.74 10.11
C TYR A 4 -9.94 0.18 11.38
N LYS A 5 -9.36 -1.01 11.27
CA LYS A 5 -8.65 -1.64 12.38
C LYS A 5 -7.22 -1.10 12.44
N LEU A 6 -6.87 -0.53 13.58
CA LEU A 6 -5.52 -0.05 13.84
C LEU A 6 -4.64 -1.18 14.38
N MET A 7 -3.33 -0.97 14.35
CA MET A 7 -2.32 -1.97 14.71
C MET A 7 -2.36 -2.34 16.20
N ASP A 8 -2.77 -1.40 17.06
CA ASP A 8 -2.96 -1.61 18.50
C ASP A 8 -4.26 -2.39 18.84
N GLY A 9 -5.03 -2.79 17.81
CA GLY A 9 -6.29 -3.48 17.96
C GLY A 9 -7.49 -2.58 18.24
N SER A 10 -7.30 -1.25 18.27
CA SER A 10 -8.40 -0.29 18.30
C SER A 10 -9.07 -0.14 16.92
N LEU A 11 -10.26 0.46 16.92
CA LEU A 11 -11.03 0.73 15.70
C LEU A 11 -11.18 2.23 15.50
N LEU A 12 -10.75 2.72 14.34
CA LEU A 12 -11.03 4.06 13.87
C LEU A 12 -12.34 4.06 13.08
N LEU A 13 -13.34 4.75 13.60
CA LEU A 13 -14.66 4.94 12.99
C LEU A 13 -14.67 6.31 12.30
N VAL A 14 -14.90 6.31 10.98
CA VAL A 14 -14.91 7.51 10.15
C VAL A 14 -16.31 7.73 9.60
N ASP A 15 -16.92 8.87 9.94
CA ASP A 15 -18.22 9.28 9.42
C ASP A 15 -18.17 10.73 8.92
N GLY A 16 -17.85 10.89 7.64
CA GLY A 16 -17.56 12.21 7.06
C GLY A 16 -16.34 12.85 7.76
N PRO A 17 -16.46 14.06 8.32
CA PRO A 17 -15.39 14.72 9.07
C PRO A 17 -15.23 14.19 10.52
N LEU A 18 -16.17 13.37 11.00
CA LEU A 18 -16.14 12.87 12.37
C LEU A 18 -15.22 11.66 12.46
N LEU A 19 -14.21 11.77 13.34
CA LEU A 19 -13.31 10.69 13.70
C LEU A 19 -13.62 10.24 15.11
N ARG A 20 -13.86 8.94 15.31
CA ARG A 20 -14.02 8.35 16.64
C ARG A 20 -13.10 7.16 16.79
N LEU A 21 -12.45 7.04 17.93
CA LEU A 21 -11.60 5.92 18.27
C LEU A 21 -12.29 5.02 19.28
N LYS A 22 -12.42 3.74 18.95
CA LYS A 22 -12.92 2.71 19.85
C LYS A 22 -11.76 1.83 20.28
N ARG A 23 -11.27 2.07 21.49
CA ARG A 23 -10.25 1.22 22.12
C ARG A 23 -10.88 -0.03 22.74
N PRO A 24 -10.14 -1.15 22.84
CA PRO A 24 -10.66 -2.36 23.48
C PRO A 24 -11.20 -2.07 24.89
N GLY A 25 -12.44 -2.51 25.17
CA GLY A 25 -13.09 -2.32 26.47
C GLY A 25 -13.55 -0.89 26.77
N ARG A 26 -13.52 0.04 25.81
CA ARG A 26 -14.01 1.42 25.97
C ARG A 26 -15.08 1.75 24.93
N GLU A 27 -15.97 2.67 25.30
CA GLU A 27 -16.91 3.27 24.36
C GLU A 27 -16.18 4.16 23.34
N PRO A 28 -16.71 4.32 22.11
CA PRO A 28 -16.09 5.16 21.08
C PRO A 28 -16.06 6.64 21.48
N GLU A 29 -14.86 7.21 21.53
CA GLU A 29 -14.64 8.62 21.88
C GLU A 29 -14.20 9.44 20.65
N PRO A 30 -14.48 10.76 20.60
CA PRO A 30 -13.95 11.63 19.56
C PRO A 30 -12.43 11.56 19.51
N ALA A 31 -11.87 11.38 18.31
CA ALA A 31 -10.44 11.36 18.09
C ALA A 31 -9.99 12.65 17.40
N THR A 32 -8.88 13.22 17.83
CA THR A 32 -8.27 14.35 17.11
C THR A 32 -7.44 13.84 15.93
N ALA A 33 -7.20 14.69 14.93
CA ALA A 33 -6.41 14.32 13.76
C ALA A 33 -5.00 13.87 14.15
N GLU A 34 -4.38 14.54 15.13
CA GLU A 34 -3.02 14.23 15.62
C GLU A 34 -2.92 12.84 16.26
N GLN A 35 -4.02 12.36 16.87
CA GLN A 35 -4.06 11.06 17.54
C GLN A 35 -4.16 9.87 16.58
N VAL A 36 -4.58 10.11 15.34
CA VAL A 36 -4.81 9.05 14.35
C VAL A 36 -3.93 9.20 13.11
N LEU A 37 -3.25 10.34 12.97
CA LEU A 37 -2.42 10.65 11.82
C LEU A 37 -1.30 9.63 11.60
N PRO A 38 -0.53 9.20 12.61
CA PRO A 38 0.53 8.20 12.41
C PRO A 38 -0.02 6.89 11.82
N GLU A 39 -1.10 6.37 12.39
CA GLU A 39 -1.73 5.13 11.95
C GLU A 39 -2.38 5.28 10.58
N LEU A 40 -2.99 6.45 10.28
CA LEU A 40 -3.53 6.74 8.95
C LEU A 40 -2.43 6.79 7.88
N LEU A 41 -1.27 7.36 8.20
CA LEU A 41 -0.12 7.39 7.30
C LEU A 41 0.41 5.97 7.04
N GLU A 42 0.54 5.14 8.08
CA GLU A 42 0.94 3.74 7.93
C GLU A 42 -0.08 2.94 7.09
N MET A 43 -1.38 3.16 7.32
CA MET A 43 -2.43 2.52 6.51
C MET A 43 -2.39 2.96 5.05
N LEU A 44 -2.14 4.26 4.79
CA LEU A 44 -1.97 4.78 3.43
C LEU A 44 -0.73 4.19 2.76
N ASP A 45 0.37 4.03 3.49
CA ASP A 45 1.58 3.38 3.00
C ASP A 45 1.34 1.90 2.71
N ALA A 46 0.69 1.17 3.61
CA ALA A 46 0.32 -0.24 3.38
C ALA A 46 -0.61 -0.40 2.17
N GLN A 47 -1.60 0.49 2.01
CA GLN A 47 -2.47 0.51 0.83
C GLN A 47 -1.71 0.87 -0.45
N ARG A 48 -0.77 1.81 -0.39
CA ARG A 48 0.10 2.18 -1.51
C ARG A 48 0.96 0.99 -1.93
N ILE A 49 1.58 0.30 -0.97
CA ILE A 49 2.39 -0.91 -1.22
C ILE A 49 1.53 -2.00 -1.86
N SER A 50 0.34 -2.27 -1.31
CA SER A 50 -0.59 -3.28 -1.83
C SER A 50 -1.09 -2.96 -3.25
N LYS A 51 -1.46 -1.70 -3.51
CA LYS A 51 -1.90 -1.26 -4.85
C LYS A 51 -0.76 -1.37 -5.88
N VAL A 52 0.46 -0.98 -5.51
CA VAL A 52 1.61 -1.13 -6.41
C VAL A 52 1.95 -2.59 -6.64
N ALA A 53 1.93 -3.44 -5.61
CA ALA A 53 2.17 -4.87 -5.76
C ALA A 53 1.15 -5.51 -6.72
N ARG A 54 -0.13 -5.13 -6.61
CA ARG A 54 -1.17 -5.55 -7.53
C ARG A 54 -0.89 -5.09 -8.96
N LEU A 55 -0.54 -3.82 -9.15
CA LEU A 55 -0.18 -3.29 -10.48
C LEU A 55 1.06 -3.99 -11.06
N GLN A 56 2.04 -4.35 -10.23
CA GLN A 56 3.21 -5.12 -10.65
C GLN A 56 2.82 -6.53 -11.11
N MET A 57 1.87 -7.18 -10.43
CA MET A 57 1.35 -8.49 -10.85
C MET A 57 0.57 -8.40 -12.17
N GLU A 58 -0.32 -7.41 -12.30
CA GLU A 58 -1.11 -7.18 -13.53
C GLU A 58 -0.17 -6.87 -14.72
N LEU A 59 0.88 -6.08 -14.49
CA LEU A 59 1.90 -5.80 -15.50
C LEU A 59 2.69 -7.04 -15.90
N ALA A 60 3.15 -7.84 -14.92
CA ALA A 60 3.88 -9.07 -15.20
C ALA A 60 3.02 -10.06 -16.00
N GLN A 61 1.72 -10.14 -15.71
CA GLN A 61 0.79 -10.98 -16.46
C GLN A 61 0.59 -10.47 -17.89
N ALA A 62 0.38 -9.16 -18.08
CA ALA A 62 0.23 -8.58 -19.42
C ALA A 62 1.49 -8.77 -20.28
N LEU A 63 2.67 -8.71 -19.66
CA LEU A 63 3.95 -8.98 -20.32
C LEU A 63 4.10 -10.44 -20.72
N ASP A 64 3.79 -11.38 -19.83
CA ASP A 64 3.82 -12.82 -20.10
C ASP A 64 2.84 -13.21 -21.23
N GLU A 65 1.64 -12.64 -21.23
CA GLU A 65 0.66 -12.80 -22.30
C GLU A 65 1.17 -12.23 -23.64
N SER A 66 1.82 -11.05 -23.60
CA SER A 66 2.40 -10.43 -24.79
C SER A 66 3.57 -11.23 -25.37
N MET A 67 4.43 -11.82 -24.53
CA MET A 67 5.49 -12.73 -24.96
C MET A 67 4.93 -14.01 -25.60
N LYS A 68 3.87 -14.60 -25.03
CA LYS A 68 3.17 -15.76 -25.61
C LYS A 68 2.55 -15.47 -26.98
N LEU A 69 2.14 -14.22 -27.22
CA LEU A 69 1.59 -13.75 -28.49
C LEU A 69 2.68 -13.38 -29.53
N GLY A 70 3.97 -13.54 -29.20
CA GLY A 70 5.08 -13.22 -30.10
C GLY A 70 5.44 -11.73 -30.17
N ALA A 71 4.89 -10.90 -29.28
CA ALA A 71 5.17 -9.47 -29.19
C ALA A 71 6.33 -9.15 -28.21
N GLU A 72 7.42 -9.91 -28.30
CA GLU A 72 8.58 -9.78 -27.41
C GLU A 72 9.21 -8.38 -27.44
N ALA A 73 9.22 -7.73 -28.60
CA ALA A 73 9.75 -6.37 -28.75
C ALA A 73 8.95 -5.35 -27.94
N ASP A 74 7.61 -5.45 -27.94
CA ASP A 74 6.73 -4.54 -27.21
C ASP A 74 6.77 -4.81 -25.70
N ALA A 75 6.84 -6.08 -25.31
CA ALA A 75 7.03 -6.47 -23.90
C ALA A 75 8.36 -5.92 -23.35
N LYS A 76 9.44 -5.94 -24.14
CA LYS A 76 10.73 -5.40 -23.76
C LYS A 76 10.70 -3.87 -23.55
N VAL A 77 10.01 -3.13 -24.42
CA VAL A 77 9.85 -1.66 -24.27
C VAL A 77 9.16 -1.31 -22.96
N VAL A 78 8.12 -2.06 -22.58
CA VAL A 78 7.38 -1.85 -21.34
C VAL A 78 8.24 -2.18 -20.10
N ILE A 79 9.01 -3.27 -20.14
CA ILE A 79 9.96 -3.63 -19.06
C ILE A 79 11.03 -2.55 -18.90
N ASP A 80 11.59 -2.07 -20.01
CA ASP A 80 12.66 -1.07 -19.99
C ASP A 80 12.15 0.29 -19.47
N ALA A 81 10.90 0.67 -19.78
CA ALA A 81 10.26 1.87 -19.25
C ALA A 81 9.99 1.79 -17.73
N TYR A 82 9.68 0.60 -17.21
CA TYR A 82 9.42 0.39 -15.78
C TYR A 82 10.67 0.10 -14.95
N ARG A 83 11.82 -0.16 -15.59
CA ARG A 83 13.08 -0.51 -14.93
C ARG A 83 13.51 0.47 -13.82
N PRO A 84 13.42 1.81 -13.98
CA PRO A 84 13.82 2.75 -12.93
C PRO A 84 13.03 2.55 -11.62
N VAL A 85 11.73 2.25 -11.73
CA VAL A 85 10.84 2.02 -10.59
C VAL A 85 11.13 0.68 -9.89
N LEU A 86 11.64 -0.30 -10.63
CA LEU A 86 12.08 -1.59 -10.08
C LEU A 86 13.44 -1.50 -9.39
N GLU A 87 14.35 -0.68 -9.93
CA GLU A 87 15.70 -0.48 -9.40
C GLU A 87 15.70 0.34 -8.10
N GLU A 88 14.88 1.39 -7.99
CA GLU A 88 14.69 2.17 -6.75
C GLU A 88 14.27 1.29 -5.54
N ARG A 89 13.62 0.14 -5.79
CA ARG A 89 13.19 -0.79 -4.73
C ARG A 89 14.25 -1.81 -4.31
N ARG A 90 15.31 -2.02 -5.09
CA ARG A 90 16.43 -2.86 -4.65
C ARG A 90 17.23 -2.15 -3.55
N GLU A 91 17.53 -0.88 -3.76
CA GLU A 91 18.31 -0.08 -2.80
C GLU A 91 17.59 0.13 -1.45
N GLN A 92 16.26 0.21 -1.44
CA GLN A 92 15.48 0.32 -0.20
C GLN A 92 15.34 -0.99 0.58
N ASN A 93 15.41 -2.16 -0.07
CA ASN A 93 15.36 -3.45 0.63
C ASN A 93 16.73 -3.87 1.18
N ASP A 94 17.83 -3.41 0.57
CA ASP A 94 19.19 -3.68 1.05
C ASP A 94 19.59 -2.85 2.27
N THR A 95 18.78 -1.88 2.70
CA THR A 95 19.06 -1.06 3.90
C THR A 95 18.58 -1.69 5.21
N VAL A 96 17.90 -2.84 5.17
CA VAL A 96 17.50 -3.60 6.38
C VAL A 96 18.53 -4.69 6.68
N TYR A 97 19.79 -4.29 6.91
CA TYR A 97 20.74 -5.15 7.61
C TYR A 97 20.51 -5.01 9.12
N PHE A 98 20.02 -6.11 9.70
CA PHE A 98 19.90 -6.35 11.12
C PHE A 98 21.16 -5.92 11.88
N ARG A 99 20.95 -5.19 12.97
CA ARG A 99 21.94 -5.03 14.04
C ARG A 99 21.31 -5.48 15.35
#